data_AF-A0A3B9P4A3-F1
#
_entry.id   AF-A0A3B9P4A3-F1
#
_cell.length_a   1.000
_cell.length_b   1.000
_cell.length_c   1.000
_cell.angle_alpha   90.00
_cell.angle_beta   90.00
_cell.angle_gamma   90.00
#
_symmetry.space_group_name_H-M   'P 1'
#
loop_
_entity.id
_entity.type
_entity.pdbx_description
1 polymer ?
#
loop_
_entity_poly.entity_id
_entity_poly.type
_entity_poly.pdbx_seq_one_letter_code
_entity_poly.pdbx_strand_id
1 'polypeptide(L)'
;MFACSQNVEEVSNIESIEASSVQENISQMSIHLFDLPDGISEDEYIADIEKLNSFFIASGYGKNYTVLKVADDNEADQYRYALVSSYPSAEVYAASHDQGPDYEAFVDEIKAKYQVIIDTEIYRKVFNIN
;
A
#
# COMPACT_ATOMS: atom_id res chain seq x y z
N MET A 1 -43.50 -55.89 -11.74
CA MET A 1 -43.59 -54.49 -12.20
C MET A 1 -44.26 -53.70 -11.09
N PHE A 2 -43.74 -52.51 -10.77
CA PHE A 2 -44.07 -51.64 -9.62
C PHE A 2 -43.27 -51.84 -8.33
N ALA A 3 -42.26 -50.99 -8.17
CA ALA A 3 -41.99 -50.31 -6.92
C ALA A 3 -41.56 -48.88 -7.29
N CYS A 4 -42.50 -47.93 -7.20
CA CYS A 4 -42.19 -46.51 -7.11
C CYS A 4 -41.96 -46.20 -5.64
N SER A 5 -40.81 -45.63 -5.30
CA SER A 5 -40.69 -44.81 -4.10
C SER A 5 -39.83 -43.60 -4.42
N GLN A 6 -40.30 -42.48 -3.92
CA GLN A 6 -39.94 -41.12 -4.30
C GLN A 6 -38.65 -40.68 -3.60
N ASN A 7 -37.72 -40.10 -4.35
CA ASN A 7 -36.73 -39.18 -3.77
C ASN A 7 -37.22 -37.75 -4.06
N VAL A 8 -37.72 -37.12 -3.00
CA VAL A 8 -37.79 -35.66 -2.91
C VAL A 8 -36.41 -35.23 -2.44
N GLU A 9 -35.64 -34.58 -3.32
CA GLU A 9 -34.49 -33.79 -2.87
C GLU A 9 -34.75 -32.32 -3.12
N GLU A 10 -34.45 -31.59 -2.07
CA GLU A 10 -34.84 -30.24 -1.73
C GLU A 10 -34.09 -29.22 -2.57
N VAL A 11 -34.81 -28.15 -2.92
CA VAL A 11 -34.28 -27.00 -3.63
C VAL A 11 -33.54 -26.11 -2.64
N SER A 12 -32.27 -25.82 -2.88
CA SER A 12 -31.71 -24.51 -2.53
C SER A 12 -30.53 -24.18 -3.43
N ASN A 13 -30.83 -23.58 -4.58
CA ASN A 13 -29.90 -22.70 -5.28
C ASN A 13 -29.53 -21.55 -4.34
N ILE A 14 -28.40 -21.67 -3.66
CA ILE A 14 -27.73 -20.52 -3.07
C ILE A 14 -26.72 -20.08 -4.12
N GLU A 15 -27.07 -19.03 -4.85
CA GLU A 15 -26.13 -18.26 -5.66
C GLU A 15 -24.96 -17.87 -4.74
N SER A 16 -23.81 -18.50 -4.95
CA SER A 16 -22.55 -18.01 -4.42
C SER A 16 -22.28 -16.69 -5.14
N ILE A 17 -22.65 -15.58 -4.51
CA ILE A 17 -22.19 -14.27 -4.92
C ILE A 17 -20.67 -14.30 -4.73
N GLU A 18 -19.94 -14.53 -5.83
CA GLU A 18 -18.49 -14.43 -5.86
C GLU A 18 -18.09 -12.98 -5.56
N ALA A 19 -17.84 -12.70 -4.28
CA ALA A 19 -17.18 -11.46 -3.85
C ALA A 19 -15.67 -11.51 -4.13
N SER A 20 -15.24 -11.96 -5.31
CA SER A 20 -13.83 -12.32 -5.57
C SER A 20 -13.32 -11.96 -6.96
N SER A 21 -13.67 -10.79 -7.49
CA SER A 21 -13.05 -10.29 -8.73
C SER A 21 -12.94 -8.76 -8.86
N VAL A 22 -13.55 -7.99 -7.96
CA VAL A 22 -13.53 -6.52 -8.06
C VAL A 22 -12.25 -5.91 -7.46
N GLN A 23 -11.56 -6.58 -6.54
CA GLN A 23 -10.38 -6.03 -5.85
C GLN A 23 -9.08 -6.06 -6.67
N GLU A 24 -8.95 -6.97 -7.64
CA GLU A 24 -7.67 -7.17 -8.36
C GLU A 24 -7.29 -5.94 -9.22
N ASN A 25 -8.28 -5.25 -9.80
CA ASN A 25 -8.05 -4.17 -10.78
C ASN A 25 -8.24 -2.76 -10.21
N ILE A 26 -8.41 -2.62 -8.89
CA ILE A 26 -8.56 -1.29 -8.28
C ILE A 26 -7.17 -0.78 -7.89
N SER A 27 -6.84 0.41 -8.37
CA SER A 27 -5.62 1.09 -7.95
C SER A 27 -5.63 1.30 -6.43
N GLN A 28 -4.53 0.91 -5.80
CA GLN A 28 -4.31 0.97 -4.37
C GLN A 28 -3.24 2.00 -4.06
N MET A 29 -3.42 2.75 -2.98
CA MET A 29 -2.40 3.65 -2.45
C MET A 29 -2.17 3.36 -0.97
N SER A 30 -0.98 3.69 -0.47
CA SER A 30 -0.78 3.90 0.96
C SER A 30 -0.59 5.38 1.24
N ILE A 31 -1.16 5.83 2.35
CA ILE A 31 -0.96 7.18 2.89
C ILE A 31 -0.41 7.00 4.30
N HIS A 32 0.75 7.62 4.52
CA HIS A 32 1.45 7.66 5.79
C HIS A 32 1.51 9.13 6.21
N LEU A 33 0.82 9.51 7.28
CA LEU A 33 0.90 10.88 7.83
C LEU A 33 1.77 10.86 9.07
N PHE A 34 2.78 11.73 9.14
CA PHE A 34 3.79 11.71 10.19
C PHE A 34 4.45 13.06 10.42
N ASP A 35 5.20 13.16 11.53
CA ASP A 35 6.17 14.22 11.78
C ASP A 35 7.58 13.65 11.69
N LEU A 36 8.53 14.44 11.18
CA LEU A 36 9.93 14.03 11.17
C LEU A 36 10.47 14.02 12.61
N PRO A 37 11.15 12.95 13.04
CA PRO A 37 11.71 12.87 14.38
C PRO A 37 12.91 13.80 14.52
N ASP A 38 13.18 14.22 15.76
CA ASP A 38 14.35 15.04 16.07
C ASP A 38 15.64 14.40 15.55
N GLY A 39 16.46 15.20 14.86
CA GLY A 39 17.73 14.77 14.30
C GLY A 39 17.67 14.19 12.89
N ILE A 40 16.47 14.01 12.31
CA ILE A 40 16.31 13.69 10.88
C ILE A 40 15.96 14.96 10.12
N SER A 41 16.77 15.29 9.11
CA SER A 41 16.48 16.43 8.22
C SER A 41 15.52 16.06 7.09
N GLU A 42 14.81 17.05 6.56
CA GLU A 42 13.94 16.86 5.39
C GLU A 42 14.75 16.37 4.16
N ASP A 43 15.91 16.95 3.91
CA ASP A 43 16.80 16.57 2.80
C ASP A 43 17.25 15.11 2.89
N GLU A 44 17.60 14.65 4.10
CA GLU A 44 17.99 13.27 4.35
C GLU A 44 16.84 12.30 4.10
N TYR A 45 15.64 12.62 4.61
CA TYR A 45 14.45 11.80 4.38
C TYR A 45 14.11 11.72 2.89
N ILE A 46 14.15 12.85 2.18
CA ILE A 46 13.90 12.88 0.75
C ILE A 46 14.92 12.02 -0.02
N ALA A 47 16.21 12.13 0.31
CA ALA A 47 17.26 11.34 -0.34
C ALA A 47 17.04 9.83 -0.19
N ASP A 48 16.62 9.37 1.00
CA ASP A 48 16.33 7.96 1.24
C ASP A 48 15.08 7.49 0.46
N ILE A 49 14.04 8.32 0.37
CA ILE A 49 12.85 8.02 -0.45
C ILE A 49 13.18 8.05 -1.96
N GLU A 50 14.08 8.91 -2.42
CA GLU A 50 14.57 8.90 -3.80
C GLU A 50 15.38 7.63 -4.10
N LYS A 51 16.22 7.19 -3.15
CA LYS A 51 16.92 5.91 -3.25
C LYS A 51 15.93 4.75 -3.32
N LEU A 52 14.88 4.74 -2.50
CA LEU A 52 13.82 3.73 -2.56
C LEU A 52 13.15 3.72 -3.93
N ASN A 53 12.77 4.89 -4.45
CA ASN A 53 12.18 5.03 -5.78
C ASN A 53 13.10 4.57 -6.91
N SER A 54 14.42 4.66 -6.76
CA SER A 54 15.37 4.22 -7.79
C SER A 54 15.24 2.72 -8.10
N PHE A 55 14.87 1.88 -7.11
CA PHE A 55 14.60 0.46 -7.32
C PHE A 55 13.35 0.25 -8.20
N PHE A 56 12.26 0.95 -7.93
CA PHE A 56 11.03 0.88 -8.74
C PHE A 56 11.26 1.37 -10.17
N ILE A 57 12.04 2.45 -10.34
CA ILE A 57 12.40 2.98 -11.66
C ILE A 57 13.24 1.96 -12.43
N ALA A 58 14.25 1.36 -11.80
CA ALA A 58 15.12 0.37 -12.44
C ALA A 58 14.33 -0.86 -12.94
N SER A 59 13.27 -1.23 -12.23
CA SER A 59 12.37 -2.34 -12.61
C SER A 59 11.22 -1.95 -13.53
N GLY A 60 11.20 -0.70 -14.03
CA GLY A 60 10.23 -0.24 -15.02
C GLY A 60 8.88 0.22 -14.47
N TYR A 61 8.71 0.30 -13.16
CA TYR A 61 7.46 0.75 -12.51
C TYR A 61 7.36 2.29 -12.43
N GLY A 62 8.46 3.01 -12.63
CA GLY A 62 8.53 4.46 -12.41
C GLY A 62 8.62 4.82 -10.93
N LYS A 63 8.38 6.09 -10.61
CA LYS A 63 8.39 6.59 -9.22
C LYS A 63 7.12 6.10 -8.51
N ASN A 64 7.28 5.40 -7.39
CA ASN A 64 6.16 4.87 -6.60
C ASN A 64 5.79 5.77 -5.42
N TYR A 65 6.78 6.34 -4.73
CA TYR A 65 6.59 7.12 -3.51
C TYR A 65 6.73 8.62 -3.74
N THR A 66 5.81 9.40 -3.18
CA THR A 66 5.83 10.86 -3.16
C THR A 66 5.77 11.38 -1.74
N VAL A 67 6.69 12.27 -1.38
CA VAL A 67 6.68 12.99 -0.10
C VAL A 67 5.92 14.30 -0.29
N LEU A 68 4.98 14.58 0.60
CA LEU A 68 4.20 15.81 0.66
C LEU A 68 4.45 16.49 2.01
N LYS A 69 4.29 17.81 2.05
CA LYS A 69 4.42 18.61 3.25
C LYS A 69 3.21 19.51 3.39
N VAL A 70 2.72 19.65 4.61
CA VAL A 70 1.68 20.61 4.95
C VAL A 70 2.21 22.03 4.70
N ALA A 71 1.43 22.82 3.95
CA ALA A 71 1.76 24.19 3.61
C ALA A 71 2.05 25.05 4.86
N ASP A 72 2.96 26.00 4.74
CA ASP A 72 3.42 26.81 5.88
C ASP A 72 2.34 27.75 6.45
N ASP A 73 1.31 28.04 5.66
CA ASP A 73 0.15 28.84 6.06
C ASP A 73 -0.99 28.02 6.70
N ASN A 74 -0.77 26.72 6.91
CA ASN A 74 -1.72 25.83 7.58
C ASN A 74 -1.45 25.77 9.10
N GLU A 75 -2.51 25.71 9.90
CA GLU A 75 -2.46 25.67 11.37
C GLU A 75 -2.21 24.26 11.97
N ALA A 76 -1.86 23.26 11.15
CA ALA A 76 -1.59 21.91 11.63
C ALA A 76 -0.25 21.82 12.38
N ASP A 77 -0.33 21.56 13.68
CA ASP A 77 0.82 21.38 14.56
C ASP A 77 1.39 19.94 14.59
N GLN A 78 0.69 18.99 13.97
CA GLN A 78 1.04 17.57 13.92
C GLN A 78 0.81 17.00 12.53
N TYR A 79 1.49 15.90 12.23
CA TYR A 79 1.40 15.17 10.97
C TYR A 79 1.70 16.07 9.76
N ARG A 80 2.80 16.83 9.86
CA ARG A 80 3.17 17.84 8.87
C ARG A 80 3.72 17.27 7.56
N TYR A 81 3.95 15.97 7.48
CA TYR A 81 4.43 15.28 6.29
C TYR A 81 3.51 14.13 5.91
N ALA A 82 3.49 13.81 4.61
CA ALA A 82 2.86 12.60 4.11
C ALA A 82 3.76 11.85 3.13
N LEU A 83 3.80 10.52 3.23
CA LEU A 83 4.37 9.64 2.21
C LEU A 83 3.21 8.91 1.53
N VAL A 84 3.07 9.11 0.23
CA VAL A 84 2.01 8.51 -0.58
C VAL A 84 2.64 7.56 -1.59
N SER A 85 2.17 6.31 -1.61
CA SER A 85 2.52 5.33 -2.65
C SER A 85 1.34 5.07 -3.58
N SER A 86 1.59 4.62 -4.81
CA SER A 86 0.52 4.33 -5.78
C SER A 86 0.81 3.08 -6.60
N TYR A 87 -0.10 2.12 -6.50
CA TYR A 87 -0.06 0.86 -7.23
C TYR A 87 -1.29 0.76 -8.15
N PRO A 88 -1.13 0.44 -9.44
CA PRO A 88 -2.25 0.36 -10.38
C PRO A 88 -3.17 -0.84 -10.12
N SER A 89 -2.68 -1.88 -9.44
CA SER A 89 -3.44 -3.09 -9.09
C SER A 89 -2.85 -3.78 -7.85
N ALA A 90 -3.60 -4.72 -7.27
CA ALA A 90 -3.10 -5.57 -6.20
C ALA A 90 -1.95 -6.47 -6.66
N GLU A 91 -2.00 -6.94 -7.91
CA GLU A 91 -0.94 -7.71 -8.55
C GLU A 91 0.37 -6.89 -8.64
N VAL A 92 0.30 -5.64 -9.13
CA VAL A 92 1.49 -4.77 -9.20
C VAL A 92 1.99 -4.40 -7.81
N TYR A 93 1.10 -4.24 -6.83
CA TYR A 93 1.51 -4.10 -5.44
C TYR A 93 2.37 -5.31 -4.99
N ALA A 94 1.90 -6.54 -5.21
CA ALA A 94 2.65 -7.73 -4.83
C ALA A 94 3.99 -7.86 -5.59
N ALA A 95 3.95 -7.71 -6.92
CA ALA A 95 5.13 -7.85 -7.77
C ALA A 95 6.20 -6.79 -7.50
N SER A 96 5.79 -5.56 -7.17
CA SER A 96 6.73 -4.47 -6.91
C SER A 96 7.42 -4.54 -5.55
N HIS A 97 7.03 -5.46 -4.67
CA HIS A 97 7.74 -5.75 -3.42
C HIS A 97 8.81 -6.84 -3.57
N ASP A 98 8.95 -7.44 -4.75
CA ASP A 98 10.01 -8.39 -5.09
C ASP A 98 11.00 -7.73 -6.06
N GLN A 99 11.97 -6.99 -5.51
CA GLN A 99 12.97 -6.21 -6.26
C GLN A 99 14.40 -6.73 -6.06
N GLY A 100 14.55 -7.89 -5.41
CA GLY A 100 15.83 -8.52 -5.09
C GLY A 100 16.49 -8.05 -3.79
N PRO A 101 17.65 -8.64 -3.44
CA PRO A 101 18.25 -8.55 -2.11
C PRO A 101 18.74 -7.14 -1.73
N ASP A 102 19.21 -6.35 -2.70
CA ASP A 102 19.68 -4.98 -2.42
C ASP A 102 18.52 -4.06 -1.99
N TYR A 103 17.33 -4.29 -2.58
CA TYR A 103 16.12 -3.59 -2.17
C TYR A 103 15.66 -4.04 -0.79
N GLU A 104 15.64 -5.35 -0.53
CA GLU A 104 15.26 -5.89 0.78
C GLU A 104 16.15 -5.34 1.89
N ALA A 105 17.48 -5.37 1.69
CA ALA A 105 18.44 -4.83 2.64
C ALA A 105 18.23 -3.32 2.87
N PHE A 106 17.99 -2.55 1.80
CA PHE A 106 17.71 -1.14 1.93
C PHE A 106 16.41 -0.89 2.68
N VAL A 107 15.33 -1.60 2.35
CA VAL A 107 14.02 -1.49 3.05
C VAL A 107 14.16 -1.79 4.54
N ASP A 108 14.96 -2.77 4.93
CA ASP A 108 15.21 -3.06 6.34
C ASP A 108 16.01 -1.94 7.03
N GLU A 109 16.97 -1.34 6.34
CA GLU A 109 17.73 -0.17 6.82
C GLU A 109 16.80 1.04 7.07
N ILE A 110 15.99 1.43 6.07
CA ILE A 110 15.08 2.59 6.23
C ILE A 110 13.97 2.30 7.26
N LYS A 111 13.48 1.07 7.38
CA LYS A 111 12.55 0.70 8.46
C LYS A 111 13.17 0.90 9.84
N ALA A 112 14.40 0.43 10.04
CA ALA A 112 15.10 0.60 11.30
C ALA A 112 15.39 2.08 11.59
N LYS A 113 15.83 2.83 10.58
CA LYS A 113 16.13 4.27 10.68
C LYS A 113 14.90 5.10 11.03
N TYR A 114 13.76 4.78 10.43
CA TYR A 114 12.51 5.53 10.58
C TYR A 114 11.48 4.83 11.46
N GLN A 115 11.92 3.94 12.36
CA GLN A 115 11.03 3.20 13.24
C GLN A 115 10.10 4.12 14.05
N VAL A 116 10.61 5.28 14.50
CA VAL A 116 9.79 6.28 15.22
C VAL A 116 8.64 6.80 14.36
N ILE A 117 8.87 7.03 13.07
CA ILE A 117 7.81 7.43 12.13
C ILE A 117 6.79 6.29 12.01
N ILE A 118 7.26 5.06 11.78
CA ILE A 118 6.40 3.87 11.63
C ILE A 118 5.53 3.63 12.88
N ASP A 119 6.07 3.86 14.07
CA ASP A 119 5.36 3.65 15.33
C ASP A 119 4.31 4.74 15.64
N THR A 120 4.45 5.92 15.04
CA THR A 120 3.64 7.11 15.39
C THR A 120 2.75 7.62 14.26
N GLU A 121 2.98 7.15 13.03
CA GLU A 121 2.23 7.58 11.85
C GLU A 121 0.75 7.20 11.90
N ILE A 122 -0.06 7.97 11.16
CA ILE A 122 -1.38 7.52 10.75
C ILE A 122 -1.24 6.84 9.39
N TYR A 123 -1.29 5.51 9.38
CA TYR A 123 -1.28 4.70 8.16
C TYR A 123 -2.70 4.42 7.65
N ARG A 124 -2.92 4.63 6.34
CA ARG A 124 -4.14 4.21 5.65
C ARG A 124 -3.80 3.57 4.31
N LYS A 125 -4.25 2.33 4.14
CA LYS A 125 -4.40 1.71 2.82
C LYS A 125 -5.72 2.19 2.22
N VAL A 126 -5.68 2.77 1.03
CA VAL A 126 -6.85 3.32 0.34
C VAL A 126 -6.94 2.78 -1.09
N PHE A 127 -8.14 2.84 -1.65
CA PHE A 127 -8.43 2.37 -3.00
C PHE A 127 -9.04 3.52 -3.79
N ASN A 128 -8.68 3.63 -5.06
CA ASN A 128 -9.33 4.59 -5.94
C ASN A 128 -10.77 4.13 -6.24
N ILE A 129 -11.72 5.07 -6.22
CA ILE A 129 -13.15 4.80 -6.44
C ILE A 129 -13.72 5.53 -7.67
N ASN A 130 -12.91 6.32 -8.40
CA ASN A 130 -13.32 7.03 -9.61
C ASN A 130 -12.22 7.19 -10.67
#